data_AF-A0A7S3GP63-F1
#
_entry.id   AF-A0A7S3GP63-F1
#
_cell.length_a   1.000
_cell.length_b   1.000
_cell.length_c   1.000
_cell.angle_alpha   90.00
_cell.angle_beta   90.00
_cell.angle_gamma   90.00
#
_symmetry.space_group_name_H-M   'P 1'
#
loop_
_entity.id
_entity.type
_entity.pdbx_description
1 polymer ?
#
loop_
_entity_poly.entity_id
_entity_poly.type
_entity_poly.pdbx_seq_one_letter_code
_entity_poly.pdbx_strand_id
1 'polypeptide(L)'
;QWTSVRYRQVCEGYRPDITSIQLSMMTYAWFQHKRDLYPHLTFPGTYHTYPNSPAVRTHNAFTLKQFLDANTPHVPVYLGGKLSYNDPQLNMHYEMVPEGMVSRFV
;
A
#
# COMPACT_ATOMS: atom_id res chain seq x y z
N GLN A 1 4.52 -7.58 -12.20
CA GLN A 1 5.99 -7.74 -12.08
C GLN A 1 6.49 -7.68 -10.61
N TRP A 2 5.65 -7.92 -9.60
CA TRP A 2 6.05 -7.79 -8.19
C TRP A 2 6.99 -8.91 -7.71
N THR A 3 6.76 -10.15 -8.17
CA THR A 3 7.51 -11.33 -7.72
C THR A 3 9.00 -11.25 -8.06
N SER A 4 9.36 -10.75 -9.25
CA SER A 4 10.75 -10.59 -9.66
C SER A 4 11.47 -9.51 -8.85
N VAL A 5 10.82 -8.37 -8.59
CA VAL A 5 11.35 -7.31 -7.71
C VAL A 5 11.59 -7.86 -6.32
N ARG A 6 10.61 -8.55 -5.73
CA ARG A 6 10.75 -9.10 -4.38
C ARG A 6 11.85 -10.16 -4.27
N TYR A 7 12.01 -11.00 -5.29
CA TYR A 7 13.12 -11.96 -5.33
C TYR A 7 14.47 -11.24 -5.31
N ARG A 8 14.66 -10.22 -6.16
CA ARG A 8 15.90 -9.42 -6.19
C ARG A 8 16.18 -8.74 -4.84
N GLN A 9 15.15 -8.27 -4.14
CA GLN A 9 15.31 -7.63 -2.84
C GLN A 9 15.63 -8.62 -1.72
N VAL A 10 14.88 -9.73 -1.62
CA VAL A 10 15.00 -10.67 -0.50
C VAL A 10 16.11 -11.68 -0.70
N CYS A 11 16.23 -12.26 -1.90
CA CYS A 11 17.19 -13.32 -2.18
C CYS A 11 18.56 -12.79 -2.63
N GLU A 12 18.58 -11.65 -3.34
CA GLU A 12 19.82 -11.08 -3.88
C GLU A 12 20.27 -9.81 -3.15
N GLY A 13 19.51 -9.32 -2.17
CA GLY A 13 19.89 -8.17 -1.35
C GLY A 13 19.89 -6.82 -2.10
N TYR A 14 19.19 -6.72 -3.22
CA TYR A 14 19.17 -5.50 -4.03
C TYR A 14 18.23 -4.45 -3.42
N ARG A 15 18.74 -3.25 -3.07
CA ARG A 15 17.95 -2.15 -2.48
C ARG A 15 17.00 -2.61 -1.34
N PRO A 16 17.56 -3.16 -0.24
CA PRO A 16 16.78 -3.64 0.90
C PRO A 16 16.13 -2.50 1.69
N ASP A 17 16.54 -1.26 1.44
CA ASP A 17 15.97 -0.03 1.99
C ASP A 17 14.59 0.32 1.39
N ILE A 18 14.24 -0.22 0.23
CA ILE A 18 12.94 0.01 -0.42
C ILE A 18 11.97 -1.12 -0.07
N THR A 19 10.77 -0.79 0.42
CA THR A 19 9.71 -1.77 0.60
C THR A 19 8.79 -1.86 -0.63
N SER A 20 8.80 -3.00 -1.32
CA SER A 20 7.91 -3.26 -2.47
C SER A 20 6.69 -4.09 -2.08
N ILE A 21 5.50 -3.52 -2.24
CA ILE A 21 4.22 -4.19 -1.96
C ILE A 21 3.28 -4.12 -3.17
N GLN A 22 2.53 -5.18 -3.41
CA GLN A 22 1.54 -5.22 -4.48
C GLN A 22 0.16 -4.84 -3.92
N LEU A 23 -0.37 -3.69 -4.34
CA LEU A 23 -1.65 -3.17 -3.86
C LEU A 23 -2.80 -4.18 -4.05
N SER A 24 -2.84 -4.89 -5.18
CA SER A 24 -3.88 -5.90 -5.44
C SER A 24 -3.78 -7.15 -4.55
N MET A 25 -2.63 -7.44 -3.94
CA MET A 25 -2.51 -8.53 -2.97
C MET A 25 -3.03 -8.13 -1.61
N MET A 26 -2.93 -6.84 -1.26
CA MET A 26 -3.43 -6.34 0.02
C MET A 26 -4.94 -6.51 0.18
N THR A 27 -5.70 -6.69 -0.90
CA THR A 27 -7.16 -6.81 -0.86
C THR A 27 -7.68 -8.17 -0.40
N TYR A 28 -6.82 -9.19 -0.36
CA TYR A 28 -7.23 -10.52 0.10
C TYR A 28 -7.11 -10.65 1.62
N ALA A 29 -8.10 -11.24 2.26
CA ALA A 29 -8.11 -11.42 3.72
C ALA A 29 -6.87 -12.19 4.26
N TRP A 30 -6.36 -13.16 3.50
CA TRP A 30 -5.16 -13.92 3.90
C TRP A 30 -3.89 -13.06 3.94
N PHE A 31 -3.87 -11.88 3.30
CA PHE A 31 -2.71 -11.00 3.27
C PHE A 31 -2.30 -10.55 4.68
N GLN A 32 -3.24 -10.54 5.63
CA GLN A 32 -2.92 -10.24 7.03
C GLN A 32 -1.80 -11.11 7.61
N HIS A 33 -1.72 -12.37 7.17
CA HIS A 33 -0.70 -13.32 7.63
C HIS A 33 0.66 -13.13 6.95
N LYS A 34 0.80 -12.14 6.05
CA LYS A 34 2.05 -11.81 5.34
C LYS A 34 2.64 -10.46 5.77
N ARG A 35 2.04 -9.78 6.73
CA ARG A 35 2.45 -8.45 7.19
C ARG A 35 3.78 -8.43 7.92
N ASP A 36 4.11 -9.52 8.61
CA ASP A 36 5.39 -9.68 9.30
C ASP A 36 6.57 -9.59 8.33
N LEU A 37 6.32 -9.76 7.02
CA LEU A 37 7.31 -9.55 5.97
C LEU A 37 7.55 -8.07 5.62
N TYR A 38 6.90 -7.14 6.32
CA TYR A 38 6.91 -5.69 6.09
C TYR A 38 7.03 -4.94 7.44
N PRO A 39 8.13 -5.13 8.18
CA PRO A 39 8.24 -4.64 9.57
C PRO A 39 8.22 -3.12 9.71
N HIS A 40 8.45 -2.38 8.62
CA HIS A 40 8.47 -0.90 8.62
C HIS A 40 7.14 -0.28 8.20
N LEU A 41 6.10 -1.09 7.95
CA LEU A 41 4.79 -0.60 7.54
C LEU A 41 3.73 -0.88 8.61
N THR A 42 2.89 0.11 8.87
CA THR A 42 1.74 -0.01 9.76
C THR A 42 0.50 -0.35 8.95
N PHE A 43 -0.17 -1.46 9.27
CA PHE A 43 -1.41 -1.88 8.61
C PHE A 43 -2.63 -1.61 9.51
N PRO A 44 -3.53 -0.67 9.17
CA PRO A 44 -4.60 -0.22 10.08
C PRO A 44 -5.76 -1.21 10.31
N GLY A 45 -5.89 -2.24 9.46
CA GLY A 45 -7.03 -3.17 9.48
C GLY A 45 -6.60 -4.60 9.20
N THR A 46 -7.39 -5.43 8.49
CA THR A 46 -7.10 -6.84 8.13
C THR A 46 -6.74 -7.02 6.65
N TYR A 47 -7.42 -6.31 5.75
CA TYR A 47 -7.08 -6.25 4.33
C TYR A 47 -7.55 -4.92 3.74
N HIS A 48 -6.98 -4.56 2.59
CA HIS A 48 -7.31 -3.35 1.86
C HIS A 48 -8.68 -3.48 1.17
N THR A 49 -9.52 -2.47 1.30
CA THR A 49 -10.83 -2.41 0.63
C THR A 49 -11.08 -1.03 0.04
N TYR A 50 -12.14 -0.94 -0.77
CA TYR A 50 -12.56 0.31 -1.40
C TYR A 50 -13.27 1.23 -0.39
N PRO A 51 -13.38 2.54 -0.67
CA PRO A 51 -14.02 3.51 0.22
C PRO A 51 -15.47 3.15 0.56
N ASN A 52 -15.90 3.41 1.79
CA ASN A 52 -17.26 3.13 2.29
C ASN A 52 -17.68 1.65 2.25
N SER A 53 -16.74 0.72 2.04
CA SER A 53 -16.99 -0.71 2.12
C SER A 53 -17.49 -1.10 3.53
N PRO A 54 -18.59 -1.87 3.66
CA PRO A 54 -19.05 -2.38 4.96
C PRO A 54 -17.97 -3.19 5.69
N ALA A 55 -17.03 -3.78 4.94
CA ALA A 55 -15.91 -4.56 5.48
C ALA A 55 -15.03 -3.77 6.44
N VAL A 56 -14.98 -2.43 6.33
CA VAL A 56 -14.23 -1.59 7.27
C VAL A 56 -14.76 -1.77 8.69
N ARG A 57 -16.09 -1.90 8.84
CA ARG A 57 -16.74 -2.10 10.14
C ARG A 57 -16.88 -3.57 10.52
N THR A 58 -17.20 -4.44 9.56
CA THR A 58 -17.54 -5.85 9.86
C THR A 58 -16.33 -6.77 9.91
N HIS A 59 -15.29 -6.49 9.13
CA HIS A 59 -14.09 -7.33 9.02
C HIS A 59 -12.82 -6.58 9.42
N ASN A 60 -12.96 -5.38 9.99
CA ASN A 60 -11.85 -4.50 10.31
C ASN A 60 -10.94 -4.27 9.08
N ALA A 61 -11.50 -4.18 7.88
CA ALA A 61 -10.74 -3.86 6.67
C ALA A 61 -10.31 -2.38 6.67
N PHE A 62 -9.35 -1.99 5.82
CA PHE A 62 -8.85 -0.61 5.76
C PHE A 62 -8.84 -0.04 4.34
N THR A 63 -9.05 1.26 4.20
CA THR A 63 -8.97 1.96 2.91
C THR A 63 -7.52 2.34 2.58
N LEU A 64 -7.25 2.68 1.31
CA LEU A 64 -5.93 3.16 0.91
C LEU A 64 -5.55 4.44 1.68
N LYS A 65 -6.50 5.35 1.88
CA LYS A 65 -6.29 6.55 2.69
C LYS A 65 -5.80 6.22 4.10
N GLN A 66 -6.47 5.31 4.80
CA GLN A 66 -6.06 4.91 6.15
C GLN A 66 -4.65 4.31 6.18
N PHE A 67 -4.30 3.53 5.15
CA PHE A 67 -2.95 3.00 5.01
C PHE A 67 -1.91 4.10 4.78
N LEU A 68 -2.21 5.09 3.94
CA LEU A 68 -1.32 6.25 3.75
C LEU A 68 -1.18 7.05 5.03
N ASP A 69 -2.28 7.41 5.70
CA ASP A 69 -2.26 8.19 6.94
C ASP A 69 -1.38 7.56 8.03
N ALA A 70 -1.34 6.23 8.09
CA ALA A 70 -0.53 5.48 9.06
C ALA A 70 0.97 5.41 8.71
N ASN A 71 1.37 5.71 7.47
CA ASN A 71 2.73 5.47 6.98
C ASN A 71 3.42 6.71 6.40
N THR A 72 2.70 7.62 5.72
CA THR A 72 3.26 8.83 5.12
C THR A 72 3.95 9.78 6.10
N PRO A 73 3.58 9.85 7.41
CA PRO A 73 4.35 10.63 8.38
C PRO A 73 5.75 10.06 8.66
N HIS A 74 6.00 8.79 8.32
CA HIS A 74 7.22 8.05 8.68
C HIS A 74 8.06 7.67 7.46
N VAL A 75 7.41 7.35 6.34
CA VAL A 75 8.07 6.90 5.11
C VAL A 75 7.39 7.50 3.88
N PRO A 76 8.14 7.91 2.84
CA PRO A 76 7.54 8.33 1.58
C PRO A 76 6.90 7.12 0.89
N VAL A 77 5.65 7.28 0.43
CA VAL A 77 4.90 6.24 -0.27
C VAL A 77 4.75 6.60 -1.74
N TYR A 78 5.04 5.62 -2.60
CA TYR A 78 5.01 5.76 -4.05
C TYR A 78 4.04 4.76 -4.68
N LEU A 79 3.36 5.18 -5.74
CA LEU A 79 2.50 4.36 -6.57
C LEU A 79 3.16 4.15 -7.94
N GLY A 80 3.43 2.89 -8.27
CA GLY A 80 3.73 2.48 -9.63
C GLY A 80 2.45 2.13 -10.38
N GLY A 81 2.08 2.92 -11.39
CA GLY A 81 0.89 2.72 -12.20
C GLY A 81 -0.27 3.63 -11.82
N LYS A 82 -1.51 3.15 -12.00
CA LYS A 82 -2.73 3.90 -11.72
C LYS A 82 -3.65 3.09 -10.82
N LEU A 83 -4.37 3.78 -9.93
CA LEU A 83 -5.45 3.16 -9.17
C LEU A 83 -6.55 2.71 -10.13
N SER A 84 -7.16 1.56 -9.84
CA SER A 84 -8.24 0.99 -10.65
C SER A 84 -9.60 1.68 -10.41
N TYR A 85 -9.68 2.52 -9.38
CA TYR A 85 -10.90 3.22 -8.99
C TYR A 85 -10.58 4.66 -8.60
N ASN A 86 -11.58 5.53 -8.71
CA ASN A 86 -11.50 6.89 -8.19
C ASN A 86 -11.91 6.92 -6.72
N ASP A 87 -11.10 7.54 -5.88
CA ASP A 87 -11.36 7.70 -4.45
C ASP A 87 -11.39 9.19 -4.09
N PRO A 88 -12.59 9.80 -4.02
CA PRO A 88 -12.70 11.22 -3.68
C PRO A 88 -12.09 11.56 -2.32
N GLN A 89 -12.19 10.66 -1.34
CA GLN A 89 -11.64 10.91 0.00
C GLN A 89 -10.12 10.90 -0.01
N LEU A 90 -9.51 10.02 -0.81
CA LEU A 90 -8.08 10.01 -1.05
C LEU A 90 -7.63 11.31 -1.73
N ASN A 91 -8.27 11.68 -2.84
CA ASN A 91 -7.88 12.85 -3.64
C ASN A 91 -8.08 14.19 -2.91
N MET A 92 -8.92 14.24 -1.88
CA MET A 92 -9.07 15.43 -1.03
C MET A 92 -7.91 15.61 -0.04
N HIS A 93 -7.17 14.55 0.28
CA HIS A 93 -6.13 14.57 1.31
C HIS A 93 -4.73 14.31 0.75
N TYR A 94 -4.63 13.66 -0.40
CA TYR A 94 -3.38 13.33 -1.04
C TYR A 94 -3.41 13.73 -2.51
N GLU A 95 -2.32 14.35 -2.93
CA GLU A 95 -2.01 14.59 -4.34
C GLU A 95 -0.98 13.56 -4.81
N MET A 96 -1.15 13.06 -6.04
CA MET A 96 -0.16 12.19 -6.68
C MET A 96 0.75 13.03 -7.58
N VAL A 97 1.96 13.33 -7.08
CA VAL A 97 2.95 14.11 -7.82
C VAL A 97 3.88 13.17 -8.58
N PRO A 98 4.09 13.34 -9.90
CA PRO A 98 5.04 12.51 -10.65
C PRO A 98 6.47 12.63 -10.11
N GLU A 99 7.12 11.48 -9.88
CA GLU A 99 8.51 11.38 -9.43
C GLU A 99 9.22 10.28 -10.24
N GLY A 100 9.89 10.68 -11.32
CA GLY A 100 10.50 9.74 -12.27
C GLY A 100 9.45 8.88 -12.99
N MET A 101 9.50 7.56 -12.78
CA MET A 101 8.57 6.59 -13.40
C MET A 101 7.37 6.22 -12.51
N VAL A 102 7.27 6.83 -11.32
CA VAL A 102 6.21 6.56 -10.34
C VAL A 102 5.56 7.88 -9.90
N SER A 103 4.51 7.80 -9.10
CA SER A 103 3.89 8.97 -8.46
C SER A 103 4.06 8.88 -6.95
N ARG A 104 4.47 9.98 -6.30
CA ARG A 104 4.54 10.08 -4.84
C ARG A 104 3.23 10.61 -4.30
N PHE A 105 2.76 10.05 -3.19
CA PHE A 105 1.66 10.64 -2.42
C PHE A 105 2.19 11.79 -1.56
N VAL A 106 1.59 12.97 -1.70
CA VAL A 106 1.92 14.21 -0.98
C VAL A 106 0.70 14.74 -0.26
#